data_AF-A0A535KFT1-F1
#
_entry.id   AF-A0A535KFT1-F1
#
_cell.length_a   1.000
_cell.length_b   1.000
_cell.length_c   1.000
_cell.angle_alpha   90.00
_cell.angle_beta   90.00
_cell.angle_gamma   90.00
#
_symmetry.space_group_name_H-M   'P 1'
#
loop_
_entity.id
_entity.type
_entity.pdbx_description
1 polymer ?
#
loop_
_entity_poly.entity_id
_entity_poly.type
_entity_poly.pdbx_seq_one_letter_code
_entity_poly.pdbx_strand_id
1 'polypeptide(L)'
;MPDLPDYALTARTHWTKSNADFTAGTARDRWSRDEIAWGVWKTPESEIGILPDLHGLDVIELGCGTAYFGAWLKKHGAQRVVGVDITPAQLDTARAMNEEFGLALEFIEANAEDVPLPDASFDLAF
;
A
#
# COMPACT_ATOMS: atom_id res chain seq x y z
N MET A 1 2.04 20.87 -3.45
CA MET A 1 2.54 19.77 -4.29
C MET A 1 3.11 20.39 -5.55
N PRO A 2 4.26 19.96 -6.05
CA PRO A 2 4.66 20.29 -7.42
C PRO A 2 3.52 19.92 -8.37
N ASP A 3 3.41 20.64 -9.49
CA ASP A 3 2.42 20.30 -10.51
C ASP A 3 2.67 18.86 -10.97
N LEU A 4 1.71 17.98 -10.69
CA LEU A 4 1.78 16.59 -11.11
C LEU A 4 1.78 16.53 -12.64
N PRO A 5 2.61 15.68 -13.26
CA PRO A 5 2.58 15.52 -14.71
C PRO A 5 1.23 14.94 -15.16
N ASP A 6 0.83 15.21 -16.40
CA ASP A 6 -0.50 14.87 -16.94
C ASP A 6 -0.86 13.38 -16.80
N TYR A 7 0.13 12.48 -16.94
CA TYR A 7 -0.11 11.04 -16.77
C TYR A 7 -0.42 10.69 -15.32
N ALA A 8 0.20 11.36 -14.35
CA ALA A 8 -0.03 11.14 -12.92
C ALA A 8 -1.39 11.69 -12.50
N LEU A 9 -1.82 12.83 -13.08
CA LEU A 9 -3.18 13.33 -12.95
C LEU A 9 -4.21 12.34 -13.50
N THR A 10 -3.94 11.79 -14.68
CA THR A 10 -4.81 10.78 -15.32
C THR A 10 -4.93 9.53 -14.45
N ALA A 11 -3.80 9.03 -13.93
CA ALA A 11 -3.77 7.89 -13.02
C ALA A 11 -4.57 8.17 -11.73
N ARG A 12 -4.35 9.33 -11.09
CA ARG A 12 -5.09 9.73 -9.89
C ARG A 12 -6.60 9.78 -10.13
N THR A 13 -7.05 10.35 -11.25
CA THR A 13 -8.47 10.39 -11.62
C THR A 13 -9.03 8.98 -11.82
N HIS A 14 -8.31 8.11 -12.52
CA HIS A 14 -8.71 6.72 -12.72
C HIS A 14 -8.84 5.96 -11.40
N TRP A 15 -7.83 6.06 -10.53
CA TRP A 15 -7.82 5.35 -9.23
C TRP A 15 -8.80 5.94 -8.22
N THR A 16 -9.15 7.21 -8.34
CA THR A 16 -10.24 7.82 -7.56
C THR A 16 -11.57 7.17 -7.91
N LYS A 17 -11.85 7.03 -9.22
CA LYS A 17 -13.05 6.34 -9.70
C LYS A 17 -13.05 4.86 -9.30
N SER A 18 -11.92 4.17 -9.51
CA SER A 18 -11.77 2.77 -9.10
C SER A 18 -11.94 2.58 -7.59
N ASN A 19 -11.64 3.60 -6.77
CA ASN A 19 -11.89 3.52 -5.34
C ASN A 19 -13.37 3.46 -5.02
N ALA A 20 -14.13 4.41 -5.56
CA ALA A 20 -15.57 4.47 -5.37
C ALA A 20 -16.27 3.21 -5.91
N ASP A 21 -15.84 2.72 -7.08
CA ASP A 21 -16.50 1.62 -7.76
C ASP A 21 -16.10 0.24 -7.19
N PHE A 22 -14.88 0.08 -6.65
CA PHE A 22 -14.32 -1.25 -6.32
C PHE A 22 -13.45 -1.33 -5.06
N THR A 23 -12.36 -0.56 -4.99
CA THR A 23 -11.32 -0.85 -3.97
C THR A 23 -11.78 -0.48 -2.56
N ALA A 24 -12.63 0.53 -2.39
CA ALA A 24 -13.24 0.83 -1.09
C ALA A 24 -14.16 -0.29 -0.61
N GLY A 25 -15.05 -0.79 -1.48
CA GLY A 25 -16.01 -1.85 -1.13
C GLY A 25 -15.36 -3.20 -0.82
N THR A 26 -14.11 -3.42 -1.25
CA THR A 26 -13.36 -4.67 -1.01
C THR A 26 -12.21 -4.51 -0.02
N ALA A 27 -11.94 -3.30 0.48
CA ALA A 27 -10.78 -3.01 1.33
C ALA A 27 -10.79 -3.87 2.60
N ARG A 28 -11.91 -3.89 3.33
CA ARG A 28 -12.03 -4.63 4.59
C ARG A 28 -11.75 -6.12 4.43
N ASP A 29 -12.31 -6.76 3.39
CA ASP A 29 -12.06 -8.17 3.09
C ASP A 29 -10.56 -8.39 2.84
N ARG A 30 -9.94 -7.57 2.00
CA ARG A 30 -8.51 -7.70 1.67
C ARG A 30 -7.60 -7.50 2.89
N TRP A 31 -7.89 -6.50 3.72
CA TRP A 31 -7.16 -6.25 4.97
C TRP A 31 -7.32 -7.38 6.00
N SER A 32 -8.43 -8.11 5.95
CA SER A 32 -8.67 -9.23 6.87
C SER A 32 -7.92 -10.51 6.51
N ARG A 33 -7.35 -10.60 5.29
CA ARG A 33 -6.65 -11.81 4.85
C ARG A 33 -5.34 -12.01 5.61
N ASP A 34 -5.01 -13.27 5.83
CA ASP A 34 -3.73 -13.72 6.37
C ASP A 34 -2.77 -14.15 5.26
N GLU A 35 -3.19 -14.07 4.00
CA GLU A 35 -2.39 -14.49 2.84
C GLU A 35 -2.51 -13.48 1.70
N ILE A 36 -1.39 -13.25 1.01
CA ILE A 36 -1.30 -12.47 -0.23
C ILE A 36 -1.00 -13.40 -1.40
N ALA A 37 -1.29 -12.92 -2.62
CA ALA A 37 -1.15 -13.72 -3.82
C ALA A 37 -0.63 -12.89 -4.99
N TRP A 38 0.13 -13.54 -5.85
CA TRP A 38 0.88 -12.91 -6.92
C TRP A 38 0.32 -13.22 -8.31
N GLY A 39 0.46 -12.24 -9.19
CA GLY A 39 0.19 -12.36 -10.61
C GLY A 39 -1.25 -12.73 -10.96
N VAL A 40 -1.46 -13.07 -12.23
CA VAL A 40 -2.80 -13.37 -12.78
C VAL A 40 -3.39 -14.66 -12.23
N TRP A 41 -2.54 -15.59 -11.78
CA TRP A 41 -2.93 -16.90 -11.26
C TRP A 41 -3.25 -16.89 -9.77
N LYS A 42 -3.00 -15.77 -9.07
CA LYS A 42 -3.18 -15.64 -7.62
C LYS A 42 -2.43 -16.73 -6.85
N THR A 43 -1.18 -16.98 -7.23
CA THR A 43 -0.32 -17.93 -6.53
C THR A 43 0.04 -17.35 -5.14
N PRO A 44 -0.24 -18.05 -4.03
CA PRO A 44 0.02 -17.54 -2.68
C PRO A 44 1.50 -17.24 -2.41
N GLU A 45 1.80 -16.27 -1.55
CA GLU A 45 3.19 -16.00 -1.14
C GLU A 45 3.80 -17.18 -0.40
N SER A 46 3.02 -17.92 0.39
CA SER A 46 3.50 -19.16 1.04
C SER A 46 3.98 -20.26 0.08
N GLU A 47 3.59 -20.20 -1.20
CA GLU A 47 4.07 -21.13 -2.24
C GLU A 47 5.31 -20.60 -2.96
N ILE A 48 5.40 -19.29 -3.18
CA ILE A 48 6.48 -18.66 -3.95
C ILE A 48 7.69 -18.34 -3.06
N GLY A 49 7.46 -17.74 -1.89
CA GLY A 49 8.50 -17.31 -0.95
C GLY A 49 9.45 -16.27 -1.54
N ILE A 50 8.92 -15.24 -2.22
CA ILE A 50 9.75 -14.19 -2.82
C ILE A 50 10.16 -13.12 -1.81
N LEU A 51 9.36 -12.89 -0.77
CA LEU A 51 9.64 -11.89 0.25
C LEU A 51 10.70 -12.39 1.23
N PRO A 52 11.59 -11.50 1.72
CA PRO A 52 12.53 -11.85 2.77
C PRO A 52 11.80 -12.04 4.11
N ASP A 53 12.54 -12.46 5.14
CA ASP A 53 12.05 -12.35 6.52
C ASP A 53 11.78 -10.87 6.83
N LEU A 54 10.53 -10.56 7.17
CA LEU A 54 10.06 -9.19 7.41
C LEU A 54 10.31 -8.71 8.83
N HIS A 55 10.71 -9.60 9.74
CA HIS A 55 10.83 -9.26 11.15
C HIS A 55 11.82 -8.12 11.39
N GLY A 56 11.31 -6.99 11.87
CA GLY A 56 12.13 -5.82 12.19
C GLY A 56 12.38 -4.87 11.02
N LEU A 57 11.88 -5.17 9.82
CA LEU A 57 12.15 -4.34 8.63
C LEU A 57 11.28 -3.08 8.60
N ASP A 58 11.87 -1.98 8.15
CA ASP A 58 11.15 -0.79 7.73
C ASP A 58 10.83 -0.91 6.22
N VAL A 59 9.55 -0.91 5.88
CA VAL A 59 9.05 -1.15 4.51
C VAL A 59 8.34 0.07 3.94
N ILE A 60 8.58 0.39 2.68
CA ILE A 60 7.80 1.36 1.91
C ILE A 60 6.98 0.65 0.84
N GLU A 61 5.69 0.98 0.73
CA GLU A 61 4.80 0.47 -0.32
C GLU A 61 4.49 1.60 -1.31
N LEU A 62 4.97 1.47 -2.55
CA LEU A 62 4.84 2.50 -3.59
C LEU A 62 3.59 2.25 -4.46
N GLY A 63 2.64 3.17 -4.41
CA GLY A 63 1.32 2.99 -5.03
C GLY A 63 0.43 2.07 -4.19
N CYS A 64 0.38 2.30 -2.88
CA CYS A 64 -0.23 1.39 -1.92
C CYS A 64 -1.75 1.21 -2.10
N GLY A 65 -2.43 2.14 -2.79
CA GLY A 65 -3.88 2.14 -2.90
C GLY A 65 -4.54 2.11 -1.51
N THR A 66 -5.40 1.12 -1.26
CA THR A 66 -6.01 0.92 0.07
C THR A 66 -5.09 0.22 1.08
N ALA A 67 -3.84 -0.08 0.72
CA ALA A 67 -2.75 -0.60 1.56
C ALA A 67 -3.00 -1.98 2.21
N TYR A 68 -3.69 -2.88 1.50
CA TYR A 68 -3.91 -4.24 2.03
C TYR A 68 -2.63 -5.08 2.07
N PHE A 69 -1.65 -4.83 1.17
CA PHE A 69 -0.34 -5.47 1.27
C PHE A 69 0.43 -4.93 2.47
N GLY A 70 0.48 -3.61 2.67
CA GLY A 70 1.02 -3.01 3.88
C GLY A 70 0.44 -3.61 5.17
N ALA A 71 -0.87 -3.85 5.21
CA ALA A 71 -1.52 -4.52 6.33
C ALA A 71 -0.99 -5.94 6.55
N TRP A 72 -0.85 -6.72 5.47
CA TRP A 72 -0.27 -8.05 5.53
C TRP A 72 1.20 -8.03 5.98
N LEU A 73 2.03 -7.15 5.41
CA LEU A 73 3.44 -6.95 5.78
C LEU A 73 3.58 -6.65 7.28
N LYS A 74 2.71 -5.77 7.79
CA LYS A 74 2.67 -5.40 9.21
C LYS A 74 2.33 -6.59 10.11
N LYS A 75 1.33 -7.40 9.74
CA LYS A 75 0.96 -8.63 10.46
C LYS A 75 2.07 -9.69 10.44
N HIS A 76 2.93 -9.66 9.43
CA HIS A 76 4.01 -10.63 9.22
C HIS A 76 5.38 -10.18 9.75
N GLY A 77 5.42 -9.13 10.57
CA GLY A 77 6.60 -8.79 11.37
C GLY A 77 7.32 -7.51 10.96
N ALA A 78 6.89 -6.82 9.90
CA ALA A 78 7.47 -5.53 9.52
C ALA A 78 7.36 -4.53 10.71
N GLN A 79 8.49 -3.94 11.10
CA GLN A 79 8.56 -2.98 12.19
C GLN A 79 7.84 -1.68 11.85
N ARG A 80 7.94 -1.24 10.59
CA ARG A 80 7.34 0.00 10.12
C ARG A 80 6.89 -0.19 8.68
N VAL A 81 5.72 0.35 8.34
CA VAL A 81 5.19 0.29 6.98
C VAL A 81 4.67 1.67 6.63
N VAL A 82 5.23 2.25 5.56
CA VAL A 82 4.83 3.55 5.01
C VAL A 82 4.21 3.31 3.63
N GLY A 83 2.91 3.54 3.50
CA GLY A 83 2.21 3.52 2.22
C GLY A 83 2.28 4.87 1.52
N VAL A 84 2.68 4.88 0.25
CA VAL A 84 2.68 6.07 -0.60
C VAL A 84 1.67 5.89 -1.72
N ASP A 85 0.74 6.83 -1.87
CA ASP A 85 -0.15 6.85 -3.04
C ASP A 85 -0.47 8.29 -3.42
N ILE A 86 -0.67 8.52 -4.72
CA ILE A 86 -1.03 9.83 -5.27
C ILE A 86 -2.53 10.14 -5.15
N THR A 87 -3.34 9.17 -4.72
CA THR A 87 -4.80 9.19 -4.78
C THR A 87 -5.40 9.37 -3.38
N PRO A 88 -5.87 10.58 -3.02
CA PRO A 88 -6.46 10.84 -1.69
C PRO A 88 -7.55 9.84 -1.29
N ALA A 89 -8.46 9.50 -2.20
CA ALA A 89 -9.57 8.60 -1.92
C ALA A 89 -9.12 7.17 -1.52
N GLN A 90 -8.02 6.70 -2.11
CA GLN A 90 -7.41 5.42 -1.74
C GLN A 90 -6.83 5.49 -0.33
N LEU A 91 -6.07 6.56 -0.03
CA LEU A 91 -5.48 6.78 1.28
C LEU A 91 -6.51 6.98 2.39
N ASP A 92 -7.64 7.64 2.12
CA ASP A 92 -8.72 7.79 3.09
C ASP A 92 -9.33 6.43 3.45
N THR A 93 -9.47 5.55 2.46
CA THR A 93 -9.91 4.17 2.69
C THR A 93 -8.85 3.40 3.49
N ALA A 94 -7.57 3.55 3.14
CA ALA A 94 -6.46 2.91 3.86
C ALA A 94 -6.40 3.36 5.32
N ARG A 95 -6.60 4.65 5.60
CA ARG A 95 -6.66 5.21 6.96
C ARG A 95 -7.82 4.63 7.77
N ALA A 96 -9.01 4.53 7.18
CA ALA A 96 -10.16 3.93 7.85
C ALA A 96 -9.93 2.45 8.20
N MET A 97 -9.30 1.68 7.30
CA MET A 97 -8.93 0.30 7.60
C MET A 97 -7.79 0.22 8.63
N ASN A 98 -6.80 1.10 8.56
CA ASN A 98 -5.73 1.14 9.53
C ASN A 98 -6.24 1.43 10.95
N GLU A 99 -7.24 2.30 11.08
CA GLU A 99 -7.95 2.54 12.34
C GLU A 99 -8.75 1.30 12.79
N GLU A 100 -9.50 0.66 11.88
CA GLU A 100 -10.29 -0.53 12.20
C GLU A 100 -9.42 -1.71 12.67
N PHE A 101 -8.30 -1.96 11.99
CA PHE A 101 -7.42 -3.11 12.25
C PHE A 101 -6.31 -2.81 13.27
N GLY A 102 -6.09 -1.54 13.63
CA GLY A 102 -5.13 -1.13 14.65
C GLY A 102 -3.65 -1.42 14.31
N LEU A 103 -3.30 -1.40 13.02
CA LEU A 103 -1.97 -1.81 12.53
C LEU A 103 -0.93 -0.67 12.50
N ALA A 104 -1.35 0.58 12.73
CA ALA A 104 -0.49 1.75 12.81
C ALA A 104 0.43 1.97 11.59
N LEU A 105 -0.06 1.70 10.38
CA LEU A 105 0.60 2.11 9.14
C LEU A 105 0.66 3.64 9.02
N GLU A 106 1.71 4.13 8.36
CA GLU A 106 1.88 5.53 7.98
C GLU A 106 1.47 5.73 6.51
N PHE A 107 0.90 6.89 6.17
CA PHE A 107 0.45 7.17 4.80
C PHE A 107 0.90 8.54 4.32
N ILE A 108 1.48 8.59 3.13
CA ILE A 108 1.95 9.81 2.48
C ILE A 108 1.22 9.97 1.14
N GLU A 109 0.61 11.14 0.96
CA GLU A 109 0.10 11.54 -0.35
C GLU A 109 1.25 12.13 -1.18
N ALA A 110 1.82 11.31 -2.08
CA ALA A 110 2.90 11.73 -2.96
C ALA A 110 2.91 10.92 -4.26
N ASN A 111 3.59 11.46 -5.28
CA ASN A 111 3.96 10.68 -6.45
C ASN A 111 5.11 9.73 -6.06
N ALA A 112 5.01 8.44 -6.41
CA ALA A 112 6.05 7.46 -6.14
C ALA A 112 7.38 7.79 -6.84
N GLU A 113 7.37 8.65 -7.87
CA GLU A 113 8.57 9.17 -8.54
C GLU A 113 9.28 10.29 -7.76
N ASP A 114 8.64 10.87 -6.75
CA ASP A 114 9.16 11.98 -5.93
C ASP A 114 8.66 11.83 -4.49
N VAL A 115 9.14 10.79 -3.81
CA VAL A 115 8.75 10.47 -2.44
C VAL A 115 9.49 11.41 -1.46
N PRO A 116 8.78 12.14 -0.57
CA PRO A 116 9.39 13.12 0.32
C PRO A 116 10.03 12.45 1.57
N LEU A 117 10.91 11.48 1.35
CA LEU A 117 11.62 10.73 2.38
C LEU A 117 13.12 10.67 2.08
N PRO A 118 13.98 10.50 3.09
CA PRO A 118 15.42 10.38 2.86
C PRO A 118 15.78 9.15 2.04
N ASP A 119 16.85 9.25 1.25
CA ASP A 119 17.45 8.10 0.58
C ASP A 119 17.88 7.03 1.59
N ALA A 120 17.82 5.76 1.17
CA ALA A 120 18.28 4.61 1.94
C ALA A 120 17.68 4.52 3.37
N SER A 121 16.42 4.95 3.54
CA SER A 121 15.72 4.94 4.83
C SER A 121 14.77 3.75 5.05
N PHE A 122 14.77 2.76 4.14
CA PHE A 122 13.93 1.56 4.20
C PHE A 122 14.74 0.33 3.81
N ASP A 123 14.39 -0.81 4.39
CA ASP A 123 15.04 -2.10 4.12
C ASP A 123 14.42 -2.82 2.91
N LEU A 124 13.14 -2.53 2.63
CA LEU A 124 12.37 -3.12 1.54
C LEU A 124 11.46 -2.08 0.88
N ALA A 125 11.47 -2.05 -0.46
CA ALA A 125 10.46 -1.38 -1.26
C ALA A 125 9.51 -2.43 -1.85
N PHE A 126 8.22 -2.23 -1.63
CA PHE A 126 7.12 -3.06 -2.09
C PHE A 126 6.31 -2.36 -3.17
#